data_AF-A0A3D4H252-F1
#
_entry.id   AF-A0A3D4H252-F1
#
_cell.length_a   1.000
_cell.length_b   1.000
_cell.length_c   1.000
_cell.angle_alpha   90.00
_cell.angle_beta   90.00
_cell.angle_gamma   90.00
#
_symmetry.space_group_name_H-M   'P 1'
#
loop_
_entity.id
_entity.type
_entity.pdbx_description
1 polymer ?
#
loop_
_entity_poly.entity_id
_entity_poly.type
_entity_poly.pdbx_seq_one_letter_code
_entity_poly.pdbx_strand_id
1 'polypeptide(L)'
;MRLFGLIFHLLLAVVTSGWSQEARRVEVSMDCREGIGLIPSVWRGGATTDGVLPVGLELKTVRLGPNMVRTVWATKLAGGDYSWSDLDSRLDTLASAGIDVILAVPVPGGEALVDLWPELVYDLASRTHKKVGRFEIFQGEEVTGNARYLEFYESAVWAIYRANARARIGGPGTMWPGETLSALISQCTELDLPLNFVSWGVRLNQISDLTDSMADARELLRENRLSSRPG
;
A
#
# COMPACT_ATOMS: atom_id res chain seq x y z
N MET A 1 -15.55 36.79 61.51
CA MET A 1 -14.33 35.96 61.34
C MET A 1 -14.45 34.84 60.30
N ARG A 2 -15.63 34.31 59.95
CA ARG A 2 -15.73 33.19 58.98
C ARG A 2 -15.68 33.60 57.49
N LEU A 3 -16.00 34.85 57.15
CA LEU A 3 -15.98 35.36 55.77
C LEU A 3 -14.54 35.63 55.25
N PHE A 4 -13.64 36.04 56.14
CA PHE A 4 -12.24 36.36 55.81
C PHE A 4 -11.41 35.10 55.47
N GLY A 5 -11.68 33.97 56.14
CA GLY A 5 -11.00 32.70 55.86
C GLY A 5 -11.35 32.12 54.49
N LEU A 6 -12.62 32.28 54.06
CA LEU A 6 -13.09 31.78 52.76
C LEU A 6 -12.49 32.57 51.60
N ILE A 7 -12.39 33.90 51.74
CA ILE A 7 -11.78 34.79 50.73
C ILE A 7 -10.26 34.52 50.64
N PHE A 8 -9.59 34.28 51.76
CA PHE A 8 -8.15 33.96 51.76
C PHE A 8 -7.85 32.61 51.08
N HIS A 9 -8.70 31.59 51.27
CA HIS A 9 -8.52 30.29 50.61
C HIS A 9 -8.85 30.34 49.12
N LEU A 10 -9.85 31.15 48.72
CA LEU A 10 -10.16 31.37 47.30
C LEU A 10 -9.03 32.11 46.58
N LEU A 11 -8.45 33.12 47.22
CA LEU A 11 -7.29 33.86 46.70
C LEU A 11 -6.04 32.97 46.62
N LEU A 12 -5.80 32.11 47.61
CA LEU A 12 -4.66 31.18 47.57
C LEU A 12 -4.80 30.15 46.44
N ALA A 13 -6.02 29.66 46.17
CA ALA A 13 -6.29 28.71 45.08
C ALA A 13 -6.19 29.35 43.67
N VAL A 14 -6.52 30.64 43.54
CA VAL A 14 -6.32 31.39 42.29
C VAL A 14 -4.85 31.73 42.05
N VAL A 15 -4.09 31.99 43.12
CA VAL A 15 -2.64 32.29 43.01
C VAL A 15 -1.80 31.04 42.73
N THR A 16 -2.20 29.84 43.19
CA THR A 16 -1.49 28.58 42.91
C THR A 16 -1.89 27.91 41.59
N SER A 17 -3.07 28.21 41.03
CA SER A 17 -3.46 27.76 39.68
C SER A 17 -2.87 28.62 38.55
N GLY A 18 -2.29 29.78 38.89
CA GLY A 18 -1.56 30.66 37.97
C GLY A 18 -0.06 30.36 37.85
N TRP A 19 0.44 29.27 38.45
CA TRP A 19 1.82 28.82 38.28
C TRP A 19 2.02 28.26 36.87
N SER A 20 2.36 29.20 35.98
CA SER A 20 3.04 29.08 34.71
C SER A 20 3.14 27.65 34.15
N GLN A 21 2.27 27.34 33.20
CA GLN A 21 2.80 26.69 32.00
C GLN A 21 3.76 27.69 31.37
N GLU A 22 5.04 27.65 31.79
CA GLU A 22 6.10 28.23 30.97
C GLU A 22 5.91 27.66 29.58
N ALA A 23 5.60 28.54 28.61
CA ALA A 23 5.58 28.16 27.22
C ALA A 23 6.97 27.59 26.93
N ARG A 24 7.06 26.27 26.83
CA ARG A 24 8.31 25.59 26.47
C ARG A 24 8.71 26.11 25.10
N ARG A 25 9.61 27.08 25.09
CA ARG A 25 10.13 27.67 23.87
C ARG A 25 11.01 26.63 23.22
N VAL A 26 10.52 26.01 22.15
CA VAL A 26 11.31 25.15 21.30
C VAL A 26 12.06 26.05 20.33
N GLU A 27 13.38 26.12 20.48
CA GLU A 27 14.23 26.79 19.51
C GLU A 27 14.57 25.78 18.40
N VAL A 28 14.20 26.11 17.17
CA VAL A 28 14.49 25.29 15.98
C VAL A 28 15.52 26.04 15.15
N SER A 29 16.69 25.46 14.96
CA SER A 29 17.74 25.95 14.06
C SER A 29 17.93 24.96 12.90
N MET A 30 18.16 25.49 11.70
CA MET A 30 18.36 24.69 10.48
C MET A 30 19.53 25.27 9.69
N ASP A 31 20.59 24.50 9.47
CA ASP A 31 21.65 24.88 8.53
C ASP A 31 21.21 24.54 7.11
N CYS A 32 21.03 25.56 6.27
CA CYS A 32 20.59 25.39 4.88
C CYS A 32 21.75 25.07 3.91
N ARG A 33 23.00 25.06 4.39
CA ARG A 33 24.19 24.81 3.57
C ARG A 33 24.55 23.33 3.51
N GLU A 34 24.11 22.54 4.49
CA GLU A 34 24.35 21.10 4.55
C GLU A 34 23.07 20.34 4.20
N GLY A 35 23.11 19.59 3.10
CA GLY A 35 22.03 18.69 2.73
C GLY A 35 22.08 17.40 3.54
N ILE A 36 21.01 17.06 4.25
CA ILE A 36 20.87 15.79 5.01
C ILE A 36 20.46 14.60 4.13
N GLY A 37 20.52 14.75 2.80
CA GLY A 37 20.05 13.77 1.82
C GLY A 37 18.75 14.18 1.11
N LEU A 38 18.22 13.28 0.28
CA LEU A 38 16.97 13.49 -0.45
C LEU A 38 15.78 13.21 0.46
N ILE A 39 14.81 14.12 0.49
CA ILE A 39 13.51 13.88 1.13
C ILE A 39 12.62 13.15 0.10
N PRO A 40 12.30 11.87 0.29
CA PRO A 40 11.51 11.14 -0.67
C PRO A 40 10.05 11.62 -0.60
N SER A 41 9.43 11.89 -1.74
CA SER A 41 8.04 12.37 -1.84
C SER A 41 7.01 11.25 -1.62
N VAL A 42 7.16 10.47 -0.54
CA VAL A 42 6.37 9.27 -0.21
C VAL A 42 4.90 9.59 0.06
N TRP A 43 4.59 10.84 0.41
CA TRP A 43 3.23 11.32 0.66
C TRP A 43 2.44 11.66 -0.61
N ARG A 44 3.08 11.69 -1.79
CA ARG A 44 2.43 11.98 -3.07
C ARG A 44 1.80 10.72 -3.69
N GLY A 45 1.26 9.85 -2.83
CA GLY A 45 0.57 8.62 -3.19
C GLY A 45 -0.93 8.74 -2.94
N GLY A 46 -1.74 8.04 -3.74
CA GLY A 46 -3.17 7.88 -3.49
C GLY A 46 -3.63 6.46 -3.77
N ALA A 47 -4.79 6.08 -3.23
CA ALA A 47 -5.47 4.83 -3.56
C ALA A 47 -6.89 5.13 -4.01
N THR A 48 -7.36 4.41 -5.02
CA THR A 48 -8.69 4.59 -5.60
C THR A 48 -9.20 3.26 -6.11
N THR A 49 -10.50 3.01 -5.99
CA THR A 49 -11.14 1.77 -6.44
C THR A 49 -11.49 1.80 -7.92
N ASP A 50 -11.73 2.98 -8.48
CA ASP A 50 -12.24 3.24 -9.83
C ASP A 50 -11.31 4.14 -10.68
N GLY A 51 -10.19 4.56 -10.09
CA GLY A 51 -9.21 5.44 -10.72
C GLY A 51 -9.60 6.91 -10.71
N VAL A 52 -10.72 7.29 -10.09
CA VAL A 52 -11.08 8.70 -9.93
C VAL A 52 -10.17 9.32 -8.87
N LEU A 53 -9.50 10.40 -9.25
CA LEU A 53 -8.60 11.14 -8.38
C LEU A 53 -9.29 12.40 -7.85
N PRO A 54 -9.05 12.78 -6.59
CA PRO A 54 -9.54 14.05 -6.06
C PRO A 54 -8.94 15.23 -6.84
N VAL A 55 -9.78 16.21 -7.16
CA VAL A 55 -9.34 17.43 -7.87
C VAL A 55 -8.38 18.23 -6.99
N GLY A 56 -7.29 18.73 -7.59
CA GLY A 56 -6.33 19.62 -6.92
C GLY A 56 -5.22 18.90 -6.14
N LEU A 57 -5.18 17.57 -6.13
CA LEU A 57 -4.07 16.81 -5.56
C LEU A 57 -3.04 16.48 -6.62
N GLU A 58 -1.78 16.89 -6.41
CA GLU A 58 -0.68 16.49 -7.27
C GLU A 58 -0.07 15.15 -6.84
N LEU A 59 -0.70 14.06 -7.27
CA LEU A 59 -0.20 12.72 -7.02
C LEU A 59 0.93 12.34 -7.98
N LYS A 60 1.90 11.57 -7.49
CA LYS A 60 2.95 10.93 -8.30
C LYS A 60 2.70 9.45 -8.52
N THR A 61 2.01 8.81 -7.58
CA THR A 61 1.72 7.38 -7.65
C THR A 61 0.29 7.12 -7.22
N VAL A 62 -0.41 6.24 -7.93
CA VAL A 62 -1.78 5.85 -7.64
C VAL A 62 -1.85 4.33 -7.59
N ARG A 63 -2.40 3.80 -6.49
CA ARG A 63 -2.86 2.42 -6.42
C ARG A 63 -4.27 2.34 -6.99
N LEU A 64 -4.42 1.62 -8.10
CA LEU A 64 -5.71 1.30 -8.69
C LEU A 64 -6.22 -0.02 -8.11
N GLY A 65 -7.38 0.01 -7.48
CA GLY A 65 -7.98 -1.11 -6.79
C GLY A 65 -8.39 -2.26 -7.73
N PRO A 66 -8.70 -3.44 -7.15
CA PRO A 66 -8.90 -4.66 -7.92
C PRO A 66 -10.16 -4.66 -8.79
N ASN A 67 -11.14 -3.81 -8.50
CA ASN A 67 -12.48 -3.90 -9.09
C ASN A 67 -12.47 -3.71 -10.61
N MET A 68 -11.62 -2.84 -11.14
CA MET A 68 -11.50 -2.67 -12.59
C MET A 68 -10.99 -3.93 -13.28
N VAL A 69 -10.04 -4.64 -12.65
CA VAL A 69 -9.54 -5.93 -13.16
C VAL A 69 -10.63 -7.00 -13.05
N ARG A 70 -11.41 -7.02 -11.95
CA ARG A 70 -12.57 -7.93 -11.82
C ARG A 70 -13.59 -7.71 -12.93
N THR A 71 -13.90 -6.46 -13.27
CA THR A 71 -14.85 -6.14 -14.36
C THR A 71 -14.35 -6.62 -15.72
N VAL A 72 -13.06 -6.42 -16.01
CA VAL A 72 -12.43 -6.94 -17.24
C VAL A 72 -12.60 -8.45 -17.33
N TRP A 73 -12.27 -9.18 -16.26
CA TRP A 73 -12.33 -10.64 -16.27
C TRP A 73 -13.76 -11.19 -16.23
N ALA A 74 -14.71 -10.52 -15.58
CA ALA A 74 -16.10 -10.97 -15.49
C ALA A 74 -16.71 -11.23 -16.89
N THR A 75 -16.43 -10.36 -17.85
CA THR A 75 -16.89 -10.54 -19.24
C THR A 75 -16.28 -11.75 -19.94
N LYS A 76 -14.98 -11.99 -19.73
CA LYS A 76 -14.29 -13.18 -20.23
C LYS A 76 -14.85 -14.47 -19.63
N LEU A 77 -15.12 -14.45 -18.33
CA LEU A 77 -15.64 -15.58 -17.58
C LEU A 77 -17.09 -15.91 -17.91
N ALA A 78 -17.86 -14.93 -18.38
CA ALA A 78 -19.18 -15.14 -18.95
C ALA A 78 -19.15 -15.75 -20.37
N GLY A 79 -17.97 -16.11 -20.89
CA GLY A 79 -17.79 -16.67 -22.23
C GLY A 79 -17.67 -15.62 -23.35
N GLY A 80 -17.58 -14.33 -22.99
CA GLY A 80 -17.36 -13.25 -23.95
C GLY A 80 -15.89 -12.88 -24.14
N ASP A 81 -15.67 -11.76 -24.85
CA ASP A 81 -14.37 -11.09 -24.91
C ASP A 81 -14.17 -10.18 -23.69
N TYR A 82 -12.91 -9.83 -23.42
CA TYR A 82 -12.56 -8.88 -22.36
C TYR A 82 -13.12 -7.48 -22.62
N SER A 83 -13.74 -6.88 -21.60
CA SER A 83 -14.16 -5.48 -21.60
C SER A 83 -13.07 -4.54 -21.06
N TRP A 84 -12.06 -4.26 -21.89
CA TRP A 84 -10.90 -3.44 -21.50
C TRP A 84 -11.15 -1.93 -21.41
N SER A 85 -12.24 -1.42 -21.99
CA SER A 85 -12.46 0.01 -22.25
C SER A 85 -12.21 0.90 -21.04
N ASP A 86 -12.76 0.52 -19.89
CA ASP A 86 -12.74 1.35 -18.69
C ASP A 86 -11.34 1.37 -18.08
N LEU A 87 -10.69 0.19 -18.02
CA LEU A 87 -9.32 0.07 -17.51
C LEU A 87 -8.34 0.82 -18.41
N ASP A 88 -8.44 0.67 -19.74
CA ASP A 88 -7.57 1.37 -20.68
C ASP A 88 -7.72 2.88 -20.58
N SER A 89 -8.97 3.37 -20.64
CA SER A 89 -9.28 4.80 -20.52
C SER A 89 -8.70 5.39 -19.23
N ARG A 90 -8.81 4.64 -18.13
CA ARG A 90 -8.27 5.08 -16.85
C ARG A 90 -6.75 5.11 -16.84
N LEU A 91 -6.10 4.05 -17.33
CA LEU A 91 -4.64 3.99 -17.42
C LEU A 91 -4.09 5.08 -18.35
N ASP A 92 -4.79 5.40 -19.44
CA ASP A 92 -4.42 6.49 -20.34
C ASP A 92 -4.50 7.86 -19.66
N THR A 93 -5.54 8.09 -18.87
CA THR A 93 -5.69 9.31 -18.08
C THR A 93 -4.54 9.48 -17.08
N LEU A 94 -4.21 8.41 -16.34
CA LEU A 94 -3.13 8.43 -15.35
C LEU A 94 -1.76 8.59 -16.01
N ALA A 95 -1.51 7.87 -17.10
CA ALA A 95 -0.26 7.96 -17.86
C ALA A 95 -0.05 9.36 -18.45
N SER A 96 -1.10 9.98 -19.00
CA SER A 96 -1.05 11.34 -19.55
C SER A 96 -0.76 12.39 -18.48
N ALA A 97 -1.16 12.15 -17.24
CA ALA A 97 -0.84 12.98 -16.08
C ALA A 97 0.56 12.70 -15.50
N GLY A 98 1.33 11.76 -16.07
CA GLY A 98 2.65 11.36 -15.56
C GLY A 98 2.60 10.63 -14.22
N ILE A 99 1.47 9.99 -13.91
CA ILE A 99 1.24 9.28 -12.64
C ILE A 99 1.67 7.82 -12.79
N ASP A 100 2.53 7.36 -11.89
CA ASP A 100 2.93 5.95 -11.78
C ASP A 100 1.77 5.10 -11.20
N VAL A 101 1.49 3.95 -11.80
CA VAL A 101 0.35 3.10 -11.41
C VAL A 101 0.82 1.83 -10.73
N ILE A 102 0.25 1.57 -9.55
CA ILE A 102 0.25 0.26 -8.89
C ILE A 102 -1.10 -0.39 -9.19
N LEU A 103 -1.13 -1.44 -10.02
CA LEU A 103 -2.37 -2.13 -10.38
C LEU A 103 -2.58 -3.32 -9.44
N ALA A 104 -3.67 -3.31 -8.67
CA ALA A 104 -4.06 -4.43 -7.84
C ALA A 104 -4.68 -5.55 -8.70
N VAL A 105 -4.06 -6.72 -8.68
CA VAL A 105 -4.45 -7.93 -9.38
C VAL A 105 -5.17 -8.85 -8.36
N PRO A 106 -6.51 -8.99 -8.43
CA PRO A 106 -7.26 -9.68 -7.39
C PRO A 106 -7.12 -11.18 -7.47
N VAL A 107 -6.61 -11.80 -6.41
CA VAL A 107 -6.61 -13.26 -6.29
C VAL A 107 -8.05 -13.78 -6.21
N PRO A 108 -8.40 -14.86 -6.94
CA PRO A 108 -9.76 -15.35 -6.98
C PRO A 108 -10.11 -16.20 -5.75
N GLY A 109 -11.25 -15.92 -5.12
CA GLY A 109 -11.77 -16.71 -3.99
C GLY A 109 -12.42 -18.05 -4.38
N GLY A 110 -12.83 -18.22 -5.65
CA GLY A 110 -13.54 -19.41 -6.15
C GLY A 110 -12.65 -20.34 -6.99
N GLU A 111 -13.01 -21.63 -7.07
CA GLU A 111 -12.25 -22.65 -7.84
C GLU A 111 -12.36 -22.47 -9.36
N ALA A 112 -13.46 -21.88 -9.85
CA ALA A 112 -13.71 -21.70 -11.28
C ALA A 112 -12.65 -20.87 -12.03
N LEU A 113 -11.80 -20.16 -11.29
CA LEU A 113 -10.76 -19.29 -11.84
C LEU A 113 -9.36 -19.87 -11.74
N VAL A 114 -9.16 -20.98 -11.03
CA VAL A 114 -7.83 -21.55 -10.79
C VAL A 114 -7.15 -21.90 -12.11
N ASP A 115 -7.86 -22.58 -13.01
CA ASP A 115 -7.29 -23.07 -14.28
C ASP A 115 -7.05 -21.94 -15.29
N LEU A 116 -7.86 -20.88 -15.25
CA LEU A 116 -7.76 -19.73 -16.16
C LEU A 116 -6.84 -18.64 -15.62
N TRP A 117 -6.51 -18.67 -14.33
CA TRP A 117 -5.78 -17.62 -13.64
C TRP A 117 -4.48 -17.20 -14.33
N PRO A 118 -3.57 -18.12 -14.70
CA PRO A 118 -2.30 -17.72 -15.31
C PRO A 118 -2.51 -16.94 -16.61
N GLU A 119 -3.46 -17.36 -17.44
CA GLU A 119 -3.74 -16.71 -18.73
C GLU A 119 -4.47 -15.36 -18.54
N LEU A 120 -5.41 -15.26 -17.60
CA LEU A 120 -6.06 -13.99 -17.25
C LEU A 120 -5.04 -12.94 -16.79
N VAL A 121 -4.06 -13.34 -15.98
CA VAL A 121 -2.98 -12.48 -15.50
C VAL A 121 -2.00 -12.14 -16.63
N TYR A 122 -1.65 -13.11 -17.48
CA TYR A 122 -0.79 -12.88 -18.64
C TYR A 122 -1.41 -11.84 -19.59
N ASP A 123 -2.69 -11.98 -19.94
CA ASP A 123 -3.39 -11.05 -20.83
C ASP A 123 -3.46 -9.64 -20.22
N LEU A 124 -3.74 -9.55 -18.92
CA LEU A 124 -3.73 -8.29 -18.17
C LEU A 124 -2.35 -7.61 -18.25
N ALA A 125 -1.29 -8.33 -17.92
CA ALA A 125 0.07 -7.80 -17.93
C ALA A 125 0.51 -7.42 -19.35
N SER A 126 0.26 -8.30 -20.33
CA SER A 126 0.59 -8.07 -21.74
C SER A 126 -0.06 -6.79 -22.27
N ARG A 127 -1.32 -6.53 -21.91
CA ARG A 127 -2.01 -5.29 -22.31
C ARG A 127 -1.50 -4.05 -21.59
N THR A 128 -1.28 -4.16 -20.27
CA THR A 128 -1.15 -2.97 -19.40
C THR A 128 0.28 -2.59 -19.03
N HIS A 129 1.28 -3.45 -19.26
CA HIS A 129 2.65 -3.26 -18.78
C HIS A 129 3.34 -1.95 -19.18
N LYS A 130 2.91 -1.29 -20.28
CA LYS A 130 3.46 0.01 -20.69
C LYS A 130 2.97 1.19 -19.84
N LYS A 131 1.83 1.02 -19.16
CA LYS A 131 1.15 2.06 -18.37
C LYS A 131 1.15 1.74 -16.87
N VAL A 132 1.52 0.51 -16.51
CA VAL A 132 1.57 0.02 -15.12
C VAL A 132 3.01 -0.11 -14.68
N GLY A 133 3.39 0.62 -13.64
CA GLY A 133 4.75 0.57 -13.08
C GLY A 133 4.96 -0.57 -12.09
N ARG A 134 3.90 -1.00 -11.39
CA ARG A 134 3.93 -2.12 -10.43
C ARG A 134 2.63 -2.93 -10.47
N PHE A 135 2.74 -4.24 -10.37
CA PHE A 135 1.62 -5.16 -10.17
C PHE A 135 1.59 -5.60 -8.71
N GLU A 136 0.48 -5.35 -8.02
CA GLU A 136 0.24 -5.84 -6.66
C GLU A 136 -0.67 -7.06 -6.73
N ILE A 137 -0.17 -8.25 -6.44
CA ILE A 137 -1.01 -9.42 -6.28
C ILE A 137 -1.77 -9.26 -4.96
N PHE A 138 -3.06 -8.95 -5.08
CA PHE A 138 -3.89 -8.51 -3.97
C PHE A 138 -4.71 -9.67 -3.44
N GLN A 139 -4.50 -10.03 -2.18
CA GLN A 139 -5.23 -11.14 -1.54
C GLN A 139 -6.74 -10.88 -1.52
N GLY A 140 -7.15 -9.66 -1.15
CA GLY A 140 -8.56 -9.32 -0.95
C GLY A 140 -9.22 -10.09 0.21
N GLU A 141 -10.48 -9.77 0.47
CA GLU A 141 -11.26 -10.38 1.56
C GLU A 141 -11.82 -11.76 1.20
N GLU A 142 -11.88 -12.08 -0.10
CA GLU A 142 -12.46 -13.33 -0.62
C GLU A 142 -11.54 -14.54 -0.49
N VAL A 143 -10.25 -14.32 -0.22
CA VAL A 143 -9.24 -15.38 -0.16
C VAL A 143 -8.90 -15.68 1.30
N THR A 144 -9.44 -16.80 1.77
CA THR A 144 -9.15 -17.32 3.11
C THR A 144 -7.95 -18.25 3.08
N GLY A 145 -7.00 -18.00 3.97
CA GLY A 145 -5.80 -18.83 4.16
C GLY A 145 -4.60 -18.43 3.32
N ASN A 146 -3.40 -18.56 3.91
CA ASN A 146 -2.15 -18.15 3.29
C ASN A 146 -1.79 -19.04 2.09
N ALA A 147 -1.93 -20.37 2.23
CA ALA A 147 -1.50 -21.32 1.18
C ALA A 147 -2.11 -21.01 -0.20
N ARG A 148 -3.42 -20.76 -0.24
CA ARG A 148 -4.11 -20.42 -1.48
C ARG A 148 -3.57 -19.12 -2.10
N TYR A 149 -3.40 -18.08 -1.29
CA TYR A 149 -2.82 -16.82 -1.77
C TYR A 149 -1.40 -17.03 -2.33
N LEU A 150 -0.57 -17.81 -1.64
CA LEU A 150 0.81 -18.10 -2.01
C LEU A 150 0.92 -18.84 -3.35
N GLU A 151 0.06 -19.83 -3.61
CA GLU A 151 -0.04 -20.52 -4.91
C GLU A 151 -0.40 -19.55 -6.05
N PHE A 152 -1.39 -18.67 -5.81
CA PHE A 152 -1.79 -17.68 -6.81
C PHE A 152 -0.73 -16.60 -7.03
N TYR A 153 0.02 -16.23 -6.00
CA TYR A 153 1.13 -15.30 -6.09
C TYR A 153 2.20 -15.84 -7.03
N GLU A 154 2.68 -17.07 -6.79
CA GLU A 154 3.68 -17.72 -7.62
C GLU A 154 3.23 -17.81 -9.08
N SER A 155 2.01 -18.29 -9.32
CA SER A 155 1.43 -18.40 -10.67
C SER A 155 1.34 -17.04 -11.37
N ALA A 156 0.90 -15.99 -10.66
CA ALA A 156 0.80 -14.66 -11.21
C ALA A 156 2.18 -14.05 -11.54
N VAL A 157 3.19 -14.29 -10.70
CA VAL A 157 4.56 -13.83 -10.95
C VAL A 157 5.08 -14.35 -12.29
N TRP A 158 4.94 -15.65 -12.54
CA TRP A 158 5.40 -16.25 -13.79
C TRP A 158 4.60 -15.76 -15.01
N ALA A 159 3.28 -15.60 -14.87
CA ALA A 159 2.44 -15.05 -15.94
C ALA A 159 2.82 -13.60 -16.29
N ILE A 160 3.05 -12.75 -15.28
CA ILE A 160 3.48 -11.37 -15.48
C ILE A 160 4.86 -11.31 -16.11
N TYR A 161 5.82 -12.13 -15.65
CA TYR A 161 7.18 -12.15 -16.22
C TYR A 161 7.22 -12.68 -17.65
N ARG A 162 6.35 -13.64 -17.99
CA ARG A 162 6.15 -14.08 -19.38
C ARG A 162 5.68 -12.93 -20.27
N ALA A 163 4.83 -12.04 -19.77
CA ALA A 163 4.36 -10.86 -20.51
C ALA A 163 5.41 -9.72 -20.53
N ASN A 164 6.09 -9.49 -19.41
CA ASN A 164 7.10 -8.46 -19.25
C ASN A 164 8.13 -8.86 -18.17
N ALA A 165 9.30 -9.32 -18.60
CA ALA A 165 10.39 -9.75 -17.72
C ALA A 165 10.99 -8.63 -16.83
N ARG A 166 10.60 -7.37 -17.04
CA ARG A 166 11.02 -6.21 -16.22
C ARG A 166 9.92 -5.70 -15.30
N ALA A 167 8.79 -6.40 -15.21
CA ALA A 167 7.71 -6.00 -14.33
C ALA A 167 8.16 -5.96 -12.86
N ARG A 168 7.62 -5.01 -12.10
CA ARG A 168 7.79 -4.98 -10.65
C ARG A 168 6.56 -5.58 -10.00
N ILE A 169 6.75 -6.62 -9.20
CA ILE A 169 5.67 -7.41 -8.60
C ILE A 169 5.79 -7.35 -7.08
N GLY A 170 4.65 -7.30 -6.40
CA GLY A 170 4.59 -7.27 -4.95
C GLY A 170 3.20 -7.62 -4.43
N GLY A 171 3.03 -7.52 -3.12
CA GLY A 171 1.79 -7.92 -2.42
C GLY A 171 2.00 -7.90 -0.90
N PRO A 172 1.03 -8.41 -0.10
CA PRO A 172 -0.30 -8.88 -0.49
C PRO A 172 -1.41 -7.81 -0.44
N GLY A 173 -1.10 -6.61 0.05
CA GLY A 173 -2.09 -5.54 0.29
C GLY A 173 -3.05 -5.83 1.44
N THR A 174 -2.68 -6.70 2.39
CA THR A 174 -3.52 -7.03 3.55
C THR A 174 -3.48 -5.97 4.64
N MET A 175 -4.45 -6.01 5.54
CA MET A 175 -4.40 -5.19 6.76
C MET A 175 -3.37 -5.74 7.74
N TRP A 176 -2.61 -4.84 8.36
CA TRP A 176 -1.70 -5.12 9.45
C TRP A 176 -2.43 -5.06 10.81
N PRO A 177 -2.07 -5.93 11.79
CA PRO A 177 -1.16 -7.08 11.65
C PRO A 177 -1.81 -8.22 10.85
N GLY A 178 -1.00 -8.95 10.08
CA GLY A 178 -1.49 -10.07 9.26
C GLY A 178 -0.40 -11.07 8.90
N GLU A 179 -0.68 -12.37 9.07
CA GLU A 179 0.27 -13.45 8.83
C GLU A 179 0.65 -13.61 7.35
N THR A 180 -0.22 -13.19 6.43
CA THR A 180 0.00 -13.41 4.99
C THR A 180 1.21 -12.68 4.45
N LEU A 181 1.53 -11.48 4.96
CA LEU A 181 2.72 -10.75 4.54
C LEU A 181 4.00 -11.50 4.95
N SER A 182 4.04 -12.02 6.18
CA SER A 182 5.17 -12.83 6.66
C SER A 182 5.31 -14.12 5.85
N ALA A 183 4.19 -14.82 5.61
CA ALA A 183 4.17 -16.04 4.81
C ALA A 183 4.64 -15.80 3.35
N LEU A 184 4.22 -14.68 2.73
CA LEU A 184 4.66 -14.28 1.40
C LEU A 184 6.17 -14.03 1.35
N ILE A 185 6.70 -13.29 2.32
CA ILE A 185 8.13 -12.99 2.42
C ILE A 185 8.94 -14.29 2.56
N SER A 186 8.51 -15.22 3.42
CA SER A 186 9.18 -16.51 3.60
C SER A 186 9.20 -17.31 2.30
N GLN A 187 8.05 -17.50 1.66
CA GLN A 187 7.96 -18.26 0.41
C GLN A 187 8.80 -17.63 -0.71
N CYS A 188 8.75 -16.31 -0.88
CA CYS A 188 9.54 -15.64 -1.91
C CYS A 188 11.05 -15.80 -1.67
N THR A 189 11.47 -15.85 -0.40
CA THR A 189 12.87 -16.08 -0.03
C THR A 189 13.28 -17.52 -0.28
N GLU A 190 12.44 -18.48 0.10
CA GLU A 190 12.69 -19.93 -0.05
C GLU A 190 12.72 -20.38 -1.51
N LEU A 191 11.76 -19.90 -2.31
CA LEU A 191 11.59 -20.28 -3.72
C LEU A 191 12.29 -19.34 -4.70
N ASP A 192 13.00 -18.32 -4.20
CA ASP A 192 13.64 -17.27 -4.99
C ASP A 192 12.67 -16.54 -5.95
N LEU A 193 11.43 -16.35 -5.51
CA LEU A 193 10.41 -15.66 -6.31
C LEU A 193 10.63 -14.14 -6.27
N PRO A 194 10.35 -13.45 -7.39
CA PRO A 194 10.25 -11.99 -7.44
C PRO A 194 9.36 -11.38 -6.37
N LEU A 195 9.94 -10.48 -5.57
CA LEU A 195 9.24 -9.62 -4.61
C LEU A 195 9.91 -8.24 -4.61
N ASN A 196 9.48 -7.35 -5.50
CA ASN A 196 10.07 -6.02 -5.68
C ASN A 196 9.55 -4.99 -4.66
N PHE A 197 8.38 -5.23 -4.09
CA PHE A 197 7.82 -4.41 -3.01
C PHE A 197 6.84 -5.23 -2.17
N VAL A 198 6.65 -4.80 -0.93
CA VAL A 198 5.61 -5.32 -0.03
C VAL A 198 4.55 -4.25 0.19
N SER A 199 3.30 -4.67 0.36
CA SER A 199 2.16 -3.78 0.54
C SER A 199 1.27 -4.27 1.69
N TRP A 200 0.85 -3.34 2.53
CA TRP A 200 -0.10 -3.57 3.62
C TRP A 200 -0.87 -2.28 3.92
N GLY A 201 -2.03 -2.42 4.55
CA GLY A 201 -2.82 -1.32 5.11
C GLY A 201 -2.68 -1.28 6.63
N VAL A 202 -2.86 -0.10 7.22
CA VAL A 202 -2.86 0.08 8.68
C VAL A 202 -4.16 0.77 9.07
N ARG A 203 -4.88 0.24 10.06
CA ARG A 203 -5.99 0.98 10.68
C ARG A 203 -5.38 1.96 11.69
N LEU A 204 -5.39 3.24 11.36
CA LEU A 204 -4.85 4.28 12.24
C LEU A 204 -5.82 4.53 13.40
N ASN A 205 -5.51 3.97 14.56
CA ASN A 205 -6.13 4.37 15.83
C ASN A 205 -5.25 5.39 16.55
N GLN A 206 -3.92 5.28 16.39
CA GLN A 206 -2.91 6.20 16.91
C GLN A 206 -1.80 6.40 15.86
N ILE A 207 -1.03 7.49 15.97
CA ILE A 207 0.08 7.77 15.04
C ILE A 207 1.16 6.68 15.13
N SER A 208 1.39 6.11 16.31
CA SER A 208 2.35 5.03 16.54
C SER A 208 2.06 3.79 15.70
N ASP A 209 0.80 3.50 15.40
CA ASP A 209 0.42 2.32 14.61
C ASP A 209 1.14 2.29 13.24
N LEU A 210 1.30 3.47 12.63
CA LEU A 210 2.02 3.58 11.36
C LEU A 210 3.52 3.35 11.56
N THR A 211 4.14 4.00 12.54
CA THR A 211 5.59 3.88 12.77
C THR A 211 5.99 2.47 13.17
N ASP A 212 5.17 1.82 14.00
CA ASP A 212 5.41 0.48 14.51
C ASP A 212 5.27 -0.54 13.38
N SER A 213 4.19 -0.46 12.59
CA SER A 213 4.03 -1.36 11.43
C SER A 213 5.16 -1.20 10.40
N MET A 214 5.70 0.02 10.20
CA MET A 214 6.85 0.24 9.32
C MET A 214 8.13 -0.37 9.89
N ALA A 215 8.33 -0.31 11.21
CA ALA A 215 9.49 -0.93 11.86
C ALA A 215 9.42 -2.45 11.77
N ASP A 216 8.26 -3.04 12.06
CA ASP A 216 8.05 -4.49 12.00
C ASP A 216 8.21 -5.02 10.58
N ALA A 217 7.64 -4.35 9.57
CA ALA A 217 7.80 -4.73 8.17
C ALA A 217 9.26 -4.68 7.72
N ARG A 218 10.04 -3.68 8.20
CA ARG A 218 11.48 -3.59 7.90
C ARG A 218 12.25 -4.73 8.53
N GLU A 219 11.91 -5.11 9.76
CA GLU A 219 12.57 -6.22 10.45
C GLU A 219 12.28 -7.55 9.76
N LEU A 220 11.02 -7.81 9.37
CA LEU A 220 10.65 -8.98 8.58
C LEU A 220 11.45 -9.09 7.27
N LEU A 221 11.61 -7.99 6.54
CA LEU A 221 12.42 -7.96 5.31
C LEU A 221 13.92 -8.19 5.58
N ARG A 222 14.43 -7.73 6.73
CA ARG A 222 15.82 -7.89 7.15
C ARG A 222 16.12 -9.34 7.51
N GLU A 223 15.26 -9.97 8.32
CA GLU A 223 15.37 -11.37 8.73
C GLU A 223 15.40 -12.31 7.51
N ASN A 224 14.59 -12.00 6.50
CA ASN A 224 14.47 -12.78 5.27
C ASN A 224 15.46 -12.37 4.17
N ARG A 225 16.46 -11.51 4.47
CA ARG A 225 17.54 -11.11 3.55
C ARG A 225 17.05 -10.50 2.22
N LEU A 226 15.85 -9.93 2.19
CA LEU A 226 15.31 -9.27 1.00
C LEU A 226 15.74 -7.81 0.89
N SER A 227 16.21 -7.21 1.98
CA SER A 227 16.69 -5.82 2.00
C SER A 227 18.01 -5.58 1.23
N SER A 228 18.70 -6.65 0.82
CA SER A 228 20.03 -6.61 0.18
C SER A 228 20.06 -7.07 -1.28
N ARG A 229 18.91 -7.43 -1.87
CA ARG A 229 18.85 -7.88 -3.26
C ARG A 229 18.78 -6.67 -4.21
N PRO A 230 19.68 -6.54 -5.20
CA PRO A 230 19.54 -5.52 -6.24
C PRO A 230 18.30 -5.82 -7.09
N GLY A 231 17.37 -4.86 -7.18
CA GLY A 231 16.14 -4.94 -7.98
C GLY A 231 16.27 -4.36 -9.38
#